data_AF-A0A8I6TDY2-F1
#
_entry.id   AF-A0A8I6TDY2-F1
#
_cell.length_a   1.000
_cell.length_b   1.000
_cell.length_c   1.000
_cell.angle_alpha   90.00
_cell.angle_beta   90.00
_cell.angle_gamma   90.00
#
_symmetry.space_group_name_H-M   'P 1'
#
loop_
_entity.id
_entity.type
_entity.pdbx_description
1 polymer ?
#
loop_
_entity_poly.entity_id
_entity_poly.type
_entity_poly.pdbx_seq_one_letter_code
_entity_poly.pdbx_strand_id
1 'polypeptide(L)'
;MKQVEKEKNALIVELTEQNQRLTAQIKESTKLEEQLTIQLQGMKDQASRRRTSLQDHQSSLEVLRDEICMMSEKKTELERRIVTMTQQRDTLTVALEEATDRIMFLERQLREQQMQMRVSHSELEELRSANGSLGEKLSQFGSPSGEERSLHSEMECDDSILPQGDEFHQLKVEIVSVYDRVRAVCHSLKQRAQQPIENGVRPDITVHQVKVGLLTTIIQELCDLVSDLSGGDYSTGSVCVTDLEVELHRAQETLDKMSKEMEAKTEELKRRADTIMELTSKLSVREAELEGTREERDQARNDLKTGNCSKDELIRKAWEVRDSAVARKNATQVELAKSRIDVMQANSQLMEAIQQKIELSQQLEQWQMDVQALLDEQMRRKLANPEQPVSGQNTPSSAEKKRPSRRLFGLFQR
;
A
#
# COMPACT_ATOMS: atom_id res chain seq x y z
N MET A 1 21.43 -114.05 39.13
CA MET A 1 20.23 -113.39 38.56
C MET A 1 19.65 -112.34 39.51
N LYS A 2 19.04 -112.71 40.66
CA LYS A 2 18.41 -111.73 41.57
C LYS A 2 19.33 -110.62 42.14
N GLN A 3 20.60 -110.92 42.42
CA GLN A 3 21.56 -109.94 42.94
C GLN A 3 21.96 -108.90 41.88
N VAL A 4 22.21 -109.35 40.65
CA VAL A 4 22.51 -108.48 39.50
C VAL A 4 21.34 -107.56 39.17
N GLU A 5 20.09 -108.04 39.30
CA GLU A 5 18.90 -107.20 39.14
C GLU A 5 18.77 -106.14 40.24
N LYS A 6 19.13 -106.46 41.49
CA LYS A 6 19.17 -105.48 42.58
C LYS A 6 20.21 -104.39 42.33
N GLU A 7 21.41 -104.76 41.91
CA GLU A 7 22.48 -103.81 41.60
C GLU A 7 22.13 -102.93 40.38
N LYS A 8 21.53 -103.51 39.35
CA LYS A 8 21.00 -102.76 38.21
C LYS A 8 19.92 -101.76 38.65
N ASN A 9 18.99 -102.17 39.51
CA ASN A 9 17.94 -101.28 40.02
C ASN A 9 18.53 -100.17 40.90
N ALA A 10 19.53 -100.46 41.72
CA ALA A 10 20.23 -99.45 42.52
C ALA A 10 20.93 -98.41 41.62
N LEU A 11 21.61 -98.86 40.55
CA LEU A 11 22.24 -97.97 39.58
C LEU A 11 21.22 -97.10 38.83
N ILE A 12 20.05 -97.66 38.48
CA ILE A 12 18.95 -96.90 37.86
C ILE A 12 18.45 -95.82 38.81
N VAL A 13 18.26 -96.12 40.10
CA VAL A 13 17.83 -95.15 41.11
C VAL A 13 18.87 -94.04 41.26
N GLU A 14 20.15 -94.38 41.35
CA GLU A 14 21.23 -93.39 41.46
C GLU A 14 21.32 -92.49 40.22
N LEU A 15 21.23 -93.06 39.01
CA LEU A 15 21.19 -92.29 37.76
C LEU A 15 19.94 -91.42 37.64
N THR A 16 18.78 -91.86 38.15
CA THR A 16 17.56 -91.05 38.15
C THR A 16 17.65 -89.91 39.16
N GLU A 17 18.20 -90.14 40.36
CA GLU A 17 18.47 -89.07 41.32
C GLU A 17 19.48 -88.05 40.78
N GLN A 18 20.57 -88.51 40.16
CA GLN A 18 21.54 -87.60 39.53
C GLN A 18 20.91 -86.77 38.41
N ASN A 19 20.13 -87.39 37.53
CA ASN A 19 19.40 -86.67 36.47
C ASN A 19 18.39 -85.66 37.05
N GLN A 20 17.69 -86.01 38.13
CA GLN A 20 16.79 -85.08 38.82
C GLN A 20 17.54 -83.89 39.42
N ARG A 21 18.70 -84.11 40.06
CA ARG A 21 19.54 -83.03 40.61
C ARG A 21 20.08 -82.11 39.51
N LEU A 22 20.60 -82.66 38.43
CA LEU A 22 21.06 -81.88 37.28
C LEU A 22 19.91 -81.07 36.66
N THR A 23 18.74 -81.68 36.51
CA THR A 23 17.53 -80.98 36.02
C THR A 23 17.13 -79.83 36.94
N ALA A 24 17.23 -80.01 38.26
CA ALA A 24 16.95 -78.96 39.23
C ALA A 24 17.96 -77.81 39.13
N GLN A 25 19.26 -78.11 39.03
CA GLN A 25 20.31 -77.11 38.84
C GLN A 25 20.16 -76.34 37.53
N ILE A 26 19.83 -77.03 36.42
CA ILE A 26 19.56 -76.36 35.14
C ILE A 26 18.38 -75.40 35.31
N LYS A 27 17.26 -75.84 35.92
CA LYS A 27 16.09 -74.97 36.15
C LYS A 27 16.43 -73.75 37.01
N GLU A 28 17.25 -73.91 38.04
CA GLU A 28 17.71 -72.79 38.88
C GLU A 28 18.61 -71.83 38.09
N SER A 29 19.57 -72.36 37.32
CA SER A 29 20.42 -71.59 36.43
C SER A 29 19.62 -70.80 35.39
N THR A 30 18.61 -71.43 34.76
CA THR A 30 17.74 -70.76 33.78
C THR A 30 16.94 -69.63 34.43
N LYS A 31 16.42 -69.83 35.65
CA LYS A 31 15.74 -68.76 36.40
C LYS A 31 16.67 -67.58 36.72
N LEU A 32 17.92 -67.85 37.10
CA LEU A 32 18.92 -66.81 37.35
C LEU A 32 19.28 -66.06 36.06
N GLU A 33 19.42 -66.77 34.94
CA GLU A 33 19.66 -66.17 33.62
C GLU A 33 18.49 -65.27 33.19
N GLU A 34 17.25 -65.72 33.37
CA GLU A 34 16.05 -64.90 33.12
C GLU A 34 16.04 -63.64 33.99
N GLN A 35 16.35 -63.75 35.29
CA GLN A 35 16.42 -62.61 36.20
C GLN A 35 17.51 -61.60 35.79
N LEU A 36 18.71 -62.08 35.45
CA LEU A 36 19.79 -61.22 34.97
C LEU A 36 19.45 -60.54 33.65
N THR A 37 18.74 -61.25 32.75
CA THR A 37 18.28 -60.70 31.47
C THR A 37 17.27 -59.57 31.70
N ILE A 38 16.33 -59.74 32.61
CA ILE A 38 15.37 -58.69 32.99
C ILE A 38 16.09 -57.48 33.60
N GLN A 39 17.06 -57.70 34.49
CA GLN A 39 17.85 -56.62 35.08
C GLN A 39 18.66 -55.86 34.02
N LEU A 40 19.33 -56.57 33.11
CA LEU A 40 20.05 -55.97 32.00
C LEU A 40 19.12 -55.15 31.09
N GLN A 41 17.92 -55.65 30.80
CA GLN A 41 16.93 -54.91 30.03
C GLN A 41 16.49 -53.64 30.77
N GLY A 42 16.22 -53.72 32.08
CA GLY A 42 15.88 -52.56 32.91
C GLY A 42 16.98 -51.50 32.93
N MET A 43 18.25 -51.90 33.02
CA MET A 43 19.39 -50.99 32.97
C MET A 43 19.55 -50.35 31.58
N LYS A 44 19.33 -51.10 30.50
CA LYS A 44 19.32 -50.57 29.12
C LYS A 44 18.21 -49.54 28.94
N ASP A 45 17.00 -49.83 29.42
CA ASP A 45 15.88 -48.91 29.34
C ASP A 45 16.14 -47.64 30.16
N GLN A 46 16.73 -47.77 31.35
CA GLN A 46 17.13 -46.63 32.17
C GLN A 46 18.18 -45.75 31.48
N ALA A 47 19.21 -46.37 30.88
CA ALA A 47 20.22 -45.64 30.12
C ALA A 47 19.61 -44.95 28.89
N SER A 48 18.68 -45.62 28.20
CA SER A 48 17.95 -45.05 27.06
C SER A 48 17.13 -43.82 27.47
N ARG A 49 16.38 -43.90 28.58
CA ARG A 49 15.61 -42.76 29.13
C ARG A 49 16.49 -41.59 29.54
N ARG A 50 17.64 -41.86 30.16
CA ARG A 50 18.61 -40.80 30.52
C ARG A 50 19.17 -40.12 29.27
N ARG A 51 19.48 -40.89 28.23
CA ARG A 51 19.98 -40.37 26.96
C ARG A 51 18.94 -39.49 26.26
N THR A 52 17.67 -39.90 26.21
CA THR A 52 16.61 -39.05 25.61
C THR A 52 16.38 -37.77 26.43
N SER A 53 16.33 -37.87 27.76
CA SER A 53 16.20 -36.69 28.63
C SER A 53 17.37 -35.71 28.44
N LEU A 54 18.60 -36.21 28.32
CA LEU A 54 19.76 -35.36 28.03
C LEU A 54 19.66 -34.71 26.65
N GLN A 55 19.18 -35.44 25.65
CA GLN A 55 18.95 -34.89 24.31
C GLN A 55 17.91 -33.76 24.33
N ASP A 56 16.83 -33.90 25.12
CA ASP A 56 15.80 -32.87 25.27
C ASP A 56 16.33 -31.63 26.00
N HIS A 57 17.18 -31.83 27.02
CA HIS A 57 17.87 -30.72 27.68
C HIS A 57 18.85 -30.02 26.74
N GLN A 58 19.57 -30.78 25.91
CA GLN A 58 20.49 -30.22 24.93
C GLN A 58 19.74 -29.37 23.89
N SER A 59 18.64 -29.86 23.32
CA SER A 59 17.85 -29.08 22.37
C SER A 59 17.25 -27.83 23.01
N SER A 60 16.81 -27.92 24.28
CA SER A 60 16.34 -26.75 25.04
C SER A 60 17.44 -25.71 25.24
N LEU A 61 18.68 -26.14 25.51
CA LEU A 61 19.83 -25.25 25.64
C LEU A 61 20.22 -24.61 24.30
N GLU A 62 20.09 -25.33 23.19
CA GLU A 62 20.32 -24.79 21.85
C GLU A 62 19.34 -23.66 21.53
N VAL A 63 18.05 -23.85 21.81
CA VAL A 63 17.03 -22.79 21.64
C VAL A 63 17.33 -21.57 22.50
N LEU A 64 17.68 -21.75 23.79
CA LEU A 64 18.03 -20.63 24.66
C LEU A 64 19.29 -19.90 24.21
N ARG A 65 20.28 -20.62 23.68
CA ARG A 65 21.49 -20.03 23.11
C ARG A 65 21.14 -19.16 21.89
N ASP A 66 20.28 -19.65 21.02
CA ASP A 66 19.84 -18.89 19.84
C ASP A 66 19.04 -17.64 20.25
N GLU A 67 18.17 -17.75 21.26
CA GLU A 67 17.45 -16.61 21.83
C GLU A 67 18.41 -15.56 22.41
N ILE A 68 19.44 -15.98 23.15
CA ILE A 68 20.47 -15.08 23.67
C ILE A 68 21.23 -14.39 22.52
N CYS A 69 21.55 -15.11 21.45
CA CYS A 69 22.22 -14.54 20.28
C CYS A 69 21.38 -13.44 19.63
N MET A 70 20.11 -13.74 19.35
CA MET A 70 19.15 -12.78 18.78
C MET A 70 18.96 -11.54 19.67
N MET A 71 18.86 -11.74 20.98
CA MET A 71 18.74 -10.65 21.94
C MET A 71 20.01 -9.80 22.04
N SER A 72 21.19 -10.43 21.93
CA SER A 72 22.47 -9.74 21.88
C SER A 72 22.60 -8.89 20.61
N GLU A 73 22.24 -9.43 19.44
CA GLU A 73 22.25 -8.68 18.19
C GLU A 73 21.32 -7.47 18.26
N LYS A 74 20.09 -7.67 18.74
CA LYS A 74 19.13 -6.58 18.94
C LYS A 74 19.65 -5.51 19.90
N LYS A 75 20.33 -5.92 20.98
CA LYS A 75 20.99 -4.98 21.90
C LYS A 75 22.06 -4.16 21.18
N THR A 76 22.95 -4.80 20.41
CA THR A 76 24.01 -4.07 19.69
C THR A 76 23.45 -3.09 18.66
N GLU A 77 22.31 -3.42 18.03
CA GLU A 77 21.66 -2.53 17.08
C GLU A 77 21.01 -1.31 17.76
N LEU A 78 20.34 -1.53 18.89
CA LEU A 78 19.82 -0.43 19.70
C LEU A 78 20.94 0.48 20.23
N GLU A 79 22.07 -0.09 20.66
CA GLU A 79 23.25 0.67 21.07
C GLU A 79 23.80 1.51 19.91
N ARG A 80 23.89 0.98 18.68
CA ARG A 80 24.27 1.78 17.50
C ARG A 80 23.29 2.92 17.24
N ARG A 81 21.98 2.65 17.28
CA ARG A 81 20.96 3.67 17.04
C ARG A 81 21.04 4.80 18.06
N ILE A 82 21.26 4.48 19.34
CA ILE A 82 21.48 5.48 20.39
C ILE A 82 22.69 6.35 20.09
N VAL A 83 23.81 5.75 19.67
CA VAL A 83 25.02 6.50 19.30
C VAL A 83 24.75 7.46 18.14
N THR A 84 24.08 7.01 17.08
CA THR A 84 23.75 7.86 15.92
C THR A 84 22.81 9.02 16.32
N MET A 85 21.76 8.75 17.09
CA MET A 85 20.85 9.80 17.57
C MET A 85 21.57 10.80 18.49
N THR A 86 22.50 10.33 19.32
CA THR A 86 23.33 11.19 20.17
C THR A 86 24.21 12.11 19.32
N GLN A 87 24.87 11.58 18.28
CA GLN A 87 25.67 12.39 17.34
C GLN A 87 24.82 13.43 16.60
N GLN A 88 23.62 13.07 16.17
CA GLN A 88 22.68 14.01 15.53
C GLN A 88 22.26 15.12 16.50
N ARG A 89 21.90 14.77 17.74
CA ARG A 89 21.58 15.75 18.78
C ARG A 89 22.75 16.71 19.03
N ASP A 90 23.97 16.19 19.13
CA ASP A 90 25.15 17.02 19.40
C ASP A 90 25.42 17.95 18.21
N THR A 91 25.27 17.47 16.98
CA THR A 91 25.38 18.29 15.76
C THR A 91 24.34 19.42 15.73
N LEU A 92 23.08 19.11 16.08
CA LEU A 92 22.02 20.12 16.17
C LEU A 92 22.26 21.11 17.31
N THR A 93 22.88 20.67 18.40
CA THR A 93 23.23 21.53 19.53
C THR A 93 24.27 22.56 19.11
N VAL A 94 25.32 22.13 18.40
CA VAL A 94 26.34 23.05 17.84
C VAL A 94 25.70 24.01 16.84
N ALA A 95 24.83 23.54 15.94
CA ALA A 95 24.14 24.42 14.99
C ALA A 95 23.23 25.45 15.69
N LEU A 96 22.61 25.07 16.82
CA LEU A 96 21.80 25.97 17.64
C LEU A 96 22.67 27.03 18.33
N GLU A 97 23.83 26.65 18.86
CA GLU A 97 24.80 27.57 19.44
C GLU A 97 25.27 28.60 18.39
N GLU A 98 25.66 28.15 17.20
CA GLU A 98 26.06 29.03 16.09
C GLU A 98 24.93 29.98 15.65
N ALA A 99 23.69 29.48 15.57
CA ALA A 99 22.54 30.31 15.24
C ALA A 99 22.26 31.36 16.33
N THR A 100 22.44 30.98 17.60
CA THR A 100 22.29 31.88 18.74
C THR A 100 23.35 32.99 18.72
N ASP A 101 24.61 32.64 18.45
CA ASP A 101 25.70 33.62 18.26
C ASP A 101 25.41 34.56 17.09
N ARG A 102 24.87 34.03 15.99
CA ARG A 102 24.48 34.84 14.84
C ARG A 102 23.36 35.82 15.18
N ILE A 103 22.35 35.40 15.95
CA ILE A 103 21.27 36.27 16.42
C ILE A 103 21.84 37.38 17.30
N MET A 104 22.68 37.04 18.28
CA MET A 104 23.31 38.03 19.17
C MET A 104 24.12 39.07 18.38
N PHE A 105 24.85 38.63 17.35
CA PHE A 105 25.59 39.54 16.47
C PHE A 105 24.65 40.48 15.69
N LEU A 106 23.58 39.95 15.09
CA LEU A 106 22.62 40.75 14.35
C LEU A 106 21.86 41.74 15.25
N GLU A 107 21.50 41.34 16.47
CA GLU A 107 20.90 42.24 17.45
C GLU A 107 21.84 43.39 17.83
N ARG A 108 23.14 43.10 17.99
CA ARG A 108 24.15 44.13 18.24
C ARG A 108 24.23 45.11 17.06
N GLN A 109 24.28 44.61 15.82
CA GLN A 109 24.27 45.46 14.63
C GLN A 109 23.01 46.31 14.52
N LEU A 110 21.84 45.76 14.84
CA LEU A 110 20.58 46.50 14.84
C LEU A 110 20.61 47.65 15.86
N ARG A 111 21.08 47.41 17.09
CA ARG A 111 21.22 48.44 18.12
C ARG A 111 22.19 49.55 17.68
N GLU A 112 23.30 49.18 17.04
CA GLU A 112 24.30 50.12 16.52
C GLU A 112 23.73 50.98 15.38
N GLN A 113 23.04 50.38 14.40
CA GLN A 113 22.36 51.10 13.33
C GLN A 113 21.26 52.02 13.88
N GLN A 114 20.49 51.57 14.87
CA GLN A 114 19.46 52.39 15.50
C GLN A 114 20.07 53.61 16.22
N MET A 115 21.21 53.42 16.88
CA MET A 115 21.97 54.53 17.49
C MET A 115 22.46 55.51 16.41
N GLN A 116 23.03 55.01 15.31
CA GLN A 116 23.51 55.84 14.20
C GLN A 116 22.39 56.64 13.53
N MET A 117 21.22 56.04 13.34
CA MET A 117 20.03 56.72 12.83
C MET A 117 19.56 57.83 13.77
N ARG A 118 19.58 57.61 15.10
CA ARG A 118 19.23 58.65 16.08
C ARG A 118 20.20 59.83 16.03
N VAL A 119 21.50 59.57 15.94
CA VAL A 119 22.53 60.61 15.82
C VAL A 119 22.32 61.41 14.53
N SER A 120 22.17 60.73 13.38
CA SER A 120 21.91 61.38 12.10
C SER A 120 20.61 62.20 12.11
N HIS A 121 19.56 61.73 12.79
CA HIS A 121 18.32 62.49 12.93
C HIS A 121 18.51 63.76 13.75
N SER A 122 19.25 63.70 14.87
CA SER A 122 19.61 64.86 15.69
C SER A 122 20.42 65.88 14.88
N GLU A 123 21.44 65.42 14.14
CA GLU A 123 22.26 66.27 13.27
C GLU A 123 21.41 66.96 12.17
N LEU A 124 20.48 66.23 11.55
CA LEU A 124 19.57 66.79 10.56
C LEU A 124 18.62 67.83 11.17
N GLU A 125 18.15 67.61 12.39
CA GLU A 125 17.29 68.55 13.12
C GLU A 125 18.07 69.83 13.50
N GLU A 126 19.31 69.69 13.96
CA GLU A 126 20.23 70.81 14.20
C GLU A 126 20.49 71.62 12.93
N LEU A 127 20.80 70.96 11.80
CA LEU A 127 21.01 71.61 10.51
C LEU A 127 19.74 72.29 9.99
N ARG A 128 18.57 71.66 10.14
CA ARG A 128 17.27 72.26 9.78
C ARG A 128 16.98 73.50 10.61
N SER A 129 17.23 73.45 11.92
CA SER A 129 17.07 74.60 12.81
C SER A 129 18.04 75.73 12.44
N ALA A 130 19.31 75.41 12.19
CA ALA A 130 20.30 76.38 11.73
C ALA A 130 19.90 77.02 10.39
N ASN A 131 19.48 76.23 9.41
CA ASN A 131 18.97 76.73 8.12
C ASN A 131 17.70 77.56 8.29
N GLY A 132 16.78 77.17 9.18
CA GLY A 132 15.60 77.96 9.51
C GLY A 132 15.98 79.34 10.05
N SER A 133 16.92 79.39 11.00
CA SER A 133 17.41 80.65 11.57
C SER A 133 18.13 81.53 10.54
N LEU A 134 18.88 80.92 9.59
CA LEU A 134 19.50 81.63 8.47
C LEU A 134 18.46 82.12 7.46
N GLY A 135 17.41 81.33 7.21
CA GLY A 135 16.26 81.69 6.39
C GLY A 135 15.48 82.85 6.97
N GLU A 136 15.26 82.87 8.29
CA GLU A 136 14.64 84.01 8.99
C GLU A 136 15.51 85.27 8.86
N LYS A 137 16.83 85.16 9.03
CA LYS A 137 17.76 86.27 8.78
C LYS A 137 17.69 86.75 7.32
N LEU A 138 17.69 85.84 6.36
CA LEU A 138 17.51 86.15 4.93
C LEU A 138 16.16 86.81 4.64
N SER A 139 15.08 86.40 5.31
CA SER A 139 13.76 87.01 5.18
C SER A 139 13.68 88.40 5.81
N GLN A 140 14.47 88.65 6.88
CA GLN A 140 14.63 89.99 7.45
C GLN A 140 15.45 90.91 6.53
N PHE A 141 16.32 90.36 5.68
CA PHE A 141 17.04 91.10 4.63
C PHE A 141 16.33 91.11 3.26
N GLY A 142 15.31 90.26 3.05
CA GLY A 142 14.54 90.15 1.81
C GLY A 142 13.25 90.96 1.85
N SER A 143 13.18 92.07 1.12
CA SER A 143 11.91 92.75 0.82
C SER A 143 11.01 91.88 -0.07
N PRO A 144 9.67 92.07 -0.04
CA PRO A 144 8.74 91.19 -0.73
C PRO A 144 8.72 91.51 -2.23
N SER A 145 9.29 90.64 -3.05
CA SER A 145 9.04 90.65 -4.48
C SER A 145 9.18 89.25 -5.08
N GLY A 146 8.08 88.75 -5.64
CA GLY A 146 8.10 87.75 -6.70
C GLY A 146 7.73 86.33 -6.30
N GLU A 147 6.43 86.07 -6.17
CA GLU A 147 5.86 84.76 -6.47
C GLU A 147 6.01 84.49 -7.98
N GLU A 148 6.87 83.56 -8.39
CA GLU A 148 6.78 82.95 -9.72
C GLU A 148 6.19 81.54 -9.58
N ARG A 149 4.87 81.45 -9.67
CA ARG A 149 4.17 80.22 -10.07
C ARG A 149 4.04 80.25 -11.60
N SER A 150 4.73 79.32 -12.26
CA SER A 150 4.86 79.23 -13.72
C SER A 150 3.55 78.81 -14.42
N LEU A 151 3.04 79.70 -15.27
CA LEU A 151 1.87 79.60 -16.17
C LEU A 151 2.11 78.65 -17.36
N HIS A 152 2.32 77.35 -17.13
CA HIS A 152 2.48 76.37 -18.23
C HIS A 152 1.39 75.29 -18.28
N SER A 153 0.39 75.34 -17.40
CA SER A 153 -0.65 74.29 -17.24
C SER A 153 -2.06 74.65 -17.75
N GLU A 154 -2.27 75.81 -18.38
CA GLU A 154 -3.63 76.30 -18.74
C GLU A 154 -3.92 76.44 -20.26
N MET A 155 -3.14 75.84 -21.16
CA MET A 155 -3.34 76.00 -22.63
C MET A 155 -3.59 74.70 -23.39
N GLU A 156 -4.47 73.83 -22.90
CA GLU A 156 -5.02 72.73 -23.71
C GLU A 156 -6.52 72.55 -23.40
N CYS A 157 -7.40 73.11 -24.25
CA CYS A 157 -8.71 72.54 -24.64
C CYS A 157 -9.54 73.51 -25.51
N ASP A 158 -10.37 72.90 -26.37
CA ASP A 158 -11.47 73.42 -27.19
C ASP A 158 -11.16 74.07 -28.55
N ASP A 159 -11.18 73.24 -29.59
CA ASP A 159 -11.53 73.64 -30.95
C ASP A 159 -12.66 72.73 -31.46
N SER A 160 -13.90 73.12 -31.15
CA SER A 160 -15.13 72.49 -31.66
C SER A 160 -16.28 73.47 -31.52
N ILE A 161 -16.55 74.28 -32.55
CA ILE A 161 -17.87 74.78 -32.96
C ILE A 161 -17.70 75.45 -34.33
N LEU A 162 -18.39 74.96 -35.37
CA LEU A 162 -19.09 75.82 -36.35
C LEU A 162 -20.28 75.06 -36.99
N PRO A 163 -21.41 75.74 -37.33
CA PRO A 163 -22.71 75.13 -37.64
C PRO A 163 -23.14 75.23 -39.11
N GLN A 164 -24.28 74.58 -39.42
CA GLN A 164 -25.27 74.85 -40.50
C GLN A 164 -25.31 73.86 -41.68
N GLY A 165 -26.24 72.90 -41.60
CA GLY A 165 -26.70 72.05 -42.71
C GLY A 165 -27.30 70.72 -42.25
N ASP A 166 -28.31 70.73 -41.37
CA ASP A 166 -28.73 69.54 -40.59
C ASP A 166 -28.93 68.26 -41.41
N GLU A 167 -29.70 68.24 -42.50
CA GLU A 167 -29.93 66.96 -43.20
C GLU A 167 -28.76 66.53 -44.11
N PHE A 168 -28.09 67.47 -44.77
CA PHE A 168 -26.99 67.15 -45.68
C PHE A 168 -25.70 66.82 -44.93
N HIS A 169 -25.44 67.48 -43.81
CA HIS A 169 -24.30 67.19 -42.96
C HIS A 169 -24.53 65.89 -42.20
N GLN A 170 -25.74 65.65 -41.67
CA GLN A 170 -26.10 64.38 -41.05
C GLN A 170 -26.04 63.22 -42.06
N LEU A 171 -26.50 63.41 -43.30
CA LEU A 171 -26.34 62.42 -44.37
C LEU A 171 -24.86 62.17 -44.70
N LYS A 172 -24.01 63.19 -44.72
CA LYS A 172 -22.57 63.00 -44.92
C LYS A 172 -21.90 62.30 -43.74
N VAL A 173 -22.29 62.59 -42.51
CA VAL A 173 -21.83 61.87 -41.31
C VAL A 173 -22.28 60.41 -41.34
N GLU A 174 -23.53 60.14 -41.74
CA GLU A 174 -24.03 58.78 -41.93
C GLU A 174 -23.30 58.06 -43.07
N ILE A 175 -23.02 58.71 -44.20
CA ILE A 175 -22.24 58.13 -45.30
C ILE A 175 -20.82 57.80 -44.84
N VAL A 176 -20.17 58.66 -44.05
CA VAL A 176 -18.84 58.38 -43.47
C VAL A 176 -18.92 57.21 -42.49
N SER A 177 -19.92 57.16 -41.62
CA SER A 177 -20.14 56.05 -40.69
C SER A 177 -20.39 54.71 -41.40
N VAL A 178 -21.20 54.71 -42.47
CA VAL A 178 -21.44 53.52 -43.31
C VAL A 178 -20.16 53.12 -44.06
N TYR A 179 -19.41 54.09 -44.59
CA TYR A 179 -18.12 53.86 -45.22
C TYR A 179 -17.13 53.20 -44.26
N ASP A 180 -16.96 53.74 -43.04
CA ASP A 180 -16.06 53.20 -42.02
C ASP A 180 -16.49 51.81 -41.55
N ARG A 181 -17.80 51.57 -41.43
CA ARG A 181 -18.34 50.26 -41.05
C ARG A 181 -18.15 49.21 -42.13
N VAL A 182 -18.40 49.55 -43.41
CA VAL A 182 -18.14 48.64 -44.55
C VAL A 182 -16.64 48.39 -44.67
N ARG A 183 -15.80 49.42 -44.47
CA ARG A 183 -14.35 49.31 -44.46
C ARG A 183 -13.83 48.39 -43.34
N ALA A 184 -14.39 48.49 -42.13
CA ALA A 184 -14.05 47.60 -41.02
C ALA A 184 -14.41 46.13 -41.33
N VAL A 185 -15.54 45.90 -42.01
CA VAL A 185 -15.93 44.58 -42.49
C VAL A 185 -14.99 44.07 -43.58
N CYS A 186 -14.60 44.91 -44.54
CA CYS A 186 -13.56 44.58 -45.54
C CYS A 186 -12.24 44.19 -44.86
N HIS A 187 -11.78 44.95 -43.87
CA HIS A 187 -10.55 44.64 -43.13
C HIS A 187 -10.67 43.33 -42.34
N SER A 188 -11.81 43.08 -41.70
CA SER A 188 -12.05 41.85 -40.95
C SER A 188 -12.08 40.62 -41.86
N LEU A 189 -12.67 40.74 -43.06
CA LEU A 189 -12.65 39.69 -44.10
C LEU A 189 -11.24 39.46 -44.64
N LYS A 190 -10.47 40.52 -44.93
CA LYS A 190 -9.06 40.42 -45.36
C LYS A 190 -8.16 39.80 -44.29
N GLN A 191 -8.37 40.11 -43.01
CA GLN A 191 -7.60 39.55 -41.90
C GLN A 191 -7.89 38.06 -41.69
N ARG A 192 -9.15 37.65 -41.86
CA ARG A 192 -9.55 36.23 -41.82
C ARG A 192 -9.02 35.44 -43.02
N ALA A 193 -8.83 36.09 -44.17
CA ALA A 193 -8.31 35.48 -45.40
C ALA A 193 -6.78 35.39 -45.50
N GLN A 194 -6.02 35.75 -44.45
CA GLN A 194 -4.55 35.60 -44.34
C GLN A 194 -3.73 36.03 -45.59
N GLN A 195 -4.09 37.14 -46.22
CA GLN A 195 -3.27 37.75 -47.28
C GLN A 195 -2.23 38.72 -46.66
N PRO A 196 -0.95 38.67 -47.07
CA PRO A 196 0.11 39.53 -46.54
C PRO A 196 -0.10 40.99 -46.93
N ILE A 197 0.18 41.87 -45.97
CA ILE A 197 -0.10 43.30 -45.98
C ILE A 197 0.82 44.00 -47.00
N GLU A 198 0.30 44.34 -48.17
CA GLU A 198 0.84 45.47 -48.94
C GLU A 198 0.06 46.74 -48.60
N ASN A 199 0.82 47.71 -48.11
CA ASN A 199 0.41 49.00 -47.62
C ASN A 199 -0.41 49.78 -48.66
N GLY A 200 -1.71 49.81 -48.42
CA GLY A 200 -2.64 50.76 -49.04
C GLY A 200 -3.63 51.30 -48.01
N VAL A 201 -3.15 51.65 -46.81
CA VAL A 201 -4.00 52.30 -45.80
C VAL A 201 -4.31 53.72 -46.30
N ARG A 202 -5.43 53.86 -47.01
CA ARG A 202 -5.99 55.17 -47.36
C ARG A 202 -6.51 55.83 -46.07
N PRO A 203 -6.17 57.08 -45.74
CA PRO A 203 -6.56 57.69 -44.47
C PRO A 203 -8.10 57.82 -44.32
N ASP A 204 -8.58 57.85 -43.08
CA ASP A 204 -10.00 58.04 -42.75
C ASP A 204 -10.56 59.31 -43.39
N ILE A 205 -11.74 59.20 -43.98
CA ILE A 205 -12.32 60.24 -44.82
C ILE A 205 -13.17 61.16 -43.95
N THR A 206 -12.82 62.46 -43.94
CA THR A 206 -13.63 63.45 -43.23
C THR A 206 -14.87 63.86 -44.04
N VAL A 207 -15.92 64.33 -43.36
CA VAL A 207 -17.24 64.72 -43.93
C VAL A 207 -17.16 65.61 -45.18
N HIS A 208 -16.10 66.42 -45.30
CA HIS A 208 -15.87 67.33 -46.43
C HIS A 208 -15.34 66.65 -47.71
N GLN A 209 -14.86 65.42 -47.62
CA GLN A 209 -14.23 64.67 -48.71
C GLN A 209 -15.18 63.67 -49.40
N VAL A 210 -16.44 63.59 -48.95
CA VAL A 210 -17.47 62.72 -49.52
C VAL A 210 -17.83 63.18 -50.93
N LYS A 211 -17.32 62.47 -51.95
CA LYS A 211 -17.67 62.66 -53.37
C LYS A 211 -18.66 61.59 -53.84
N VAL A 212 -19.46 61.91 -54.87
CA VAL A 212 -20.37 60.94 -55.49
C VAL A 212 -19.57 59.78 -56.08
N GLY A 213 -19.96 58.54 -55.78
CA GLY A 213 -19.31 57.31 -56.25
C GLY A 213 -18.35 56.64 -55.26
N LEU A 214 -18.00 57.30 -54.15
CA LEU A 214 -17.02 56.78 -53.17
C LEU A 214 -17.53 55.53 -52.44
N LEU A 215 -18.82 55.54 -52.06
CA LEU A 215 -19.49 54.37 -51.50
C LEU A 215 -19.66 53.26 -52.55
N THR A 216 -19.92 53.62 -53.81
CA THR A 216 -20.00 52.66 -54.93
C THR A 216 -18.66 51.96 -55.15
N THR A 217 -17.54 52.67 -55.06
CA THR A 217 -16.20 52.07 -55.18
C THR A 217 -15.93 51.10 -54.03
N ILE A 218 -16.23 51.45 -52.78
CA ILE A 218 -16.03 50.53 -51.66
C ILE A 218 -16.98 49.33 -51.68
N ILE A 219 -18.24 49.53 -52.10
CA ILE A 219 -19.18 48.41 -52.26
C ILE A 219 -18.72 47.52 -53.42
N GLN A 220 -18.19 48.09 -54.51
CA GLN A 220 -17.59 47.30 -55.59
C GLN A 220 -16.37 46.53 -55.08
N GLU A 221 -15.48 47.15 -54.32
CA GLU A 221 -14.34 46.48 -53.69
C GLU A 221 -14.79 45.37 -52.72
N LEU A 222 -15.88 45.57 -51.97
CA LEU A 222 -16.47 44.54 -51.10
C LEU A 222 -17.10 43.41 -51.93
N CYS A 223 -17.81 43.72 -53.01
CA CYS A 223 -18.38 42.74 -53.93
C CYS A 223 -17.28 41.93 -54.63
N ASP A 224 -16.19 42.57 -55.02
CA ASP A 224 -15.02 41.92 -55.61
C ASP A 224 -14.35 41.03 -54.55
N LEU A 225 -14.19 41.51 -53.31
CA LEU A 225 -13.65 40.71 -52.20
C LEU A 225 -14.52 39.50 -51.84
N VAL A 226 -15.84 39.68 -51.85
CA VAL A 226 -16.81 38.61 -51.59
C VAL A 226 -16.85 37.64 -52.77
N SER A 227 -16.65 38.13 -54.00
CA SER A 227 -16.52 37.27 -55.18
C SER A 227 -15.21 36.49 -55.17
N ASP A 228 -14.11 37.04 -54.66
CA ASP A 228 -12.84 36.32 -54.45
C ASP A 228 -12.97 35.26 -53.35
N LEU A 229 -13.69 35.56 -52.27
CA LEU A 229 -13.92 34.60 -51.17
C LEU A 229 -14.97 33.53 -51.52
N SER A 230 -15.96 33.86 -52.34
CA SER A 230 -17.00 32.94 -52.81
C SER A 230 -16.60 32.24 -54.11
N GLY A 231 -15.58 32.73 -54.80
CA GLY A 231 -14.90 32.13 -55.94
C GLY A 231 -13.88 31.07 -55.54
N GLY A 232 -14.02 30.49 -54.34
CA GLY A 232 -13.35 29.27 -53.93
C GLY A 232 -13.76 28.11 -54.85
N ASP A 233 -13.00 27.96 -55.93
CA ASP A 233 -12.69 26.74 -56.68
C ASP A 233 -13.82 25.74 -56.92
N TYR A 234 -14.61 26.02 -57.96
CA TYR A 234 -15.16 24.98 -58.83
C TYR A 234 -14.83 25.29 -60.29
N SER A 235 -13.54 25.31 -60.62
CA SER A 235 -13.05 25.07 -61.97
C SER A 235 -11.72 24.37 -61.92
N THR A 236 -11.77 23.07 -62.20
CA THR A 236 -10.75 22.26 -62.88
C THR A 236 -9.64 23.08 -63.53
N GLY A 237 -8.64 23.44 -62.73
CA GLY A 237 -7.39 24.06 -63.17
C GLY A 237 -6.27 23.38 -62.43
N SER A 238 -6.01 22.11 -62.78
CA SER A 238 -4.78 21.38 -62.46
C SER A 238 -4.13 21.82 -61.14
N VAL A 239 -4.70 21.41 -59.99
CA VAL A 239 -3.84 21.18 -58.84
C VAL A 239 -2.92 20.07 -59.32
N CYS A 240 -1.72 20.44 -59.74
CA CYS A 240 -0.78 19.47 -60.24
C CYS A 240 -0.56 18.45 -59.12
N VAL A 241 -0.40 17.18 -59.47
CA VAL A 241 -0.15 16.12 -58.46
C VAL A 241 0.95 16.56 -57.48
N THR A 242 1.90 17.36 -57.97
CA THR A 242 2.96 18.00 -57.19
C THR A 242 2.48 19.00 -56.12
N ASP A 243 1.41 19.77 -56.32
CA ASP A 243 0.89 20.70 -55.29
C ASP A 243 0.20 19.94 -54.16
N LEU A 244 -0.62 18.92 -54.48
CA LEU A 244 -1.20 18.02 -53.47
C LEU A 244 -0.12 17.22 -52.74
N GLU A 245 0.95 16.79 -53.43
CA GLU A 245 2.12 16.14 -52.83
C GLU A 245 2.86 17.10 -51.87
N VAL A 246 3.01 18.37 -52.24
CA VAL A 246 3.62 19.39 -51.38
C VAL A 246 2.76 19.67 -50.15
N GLU A 247 1.43 19.76 -50.29
CA GLU A 247 0.52 19.92 -49.16
C GLU A 247 0.49 18.68 -48.24
N LEU A 248 0.53 17.48 -48.82
CA LEU A 248 0.64 16.22 -48.07
C LEU A 248 1.95 16.16 -47.28
N HIS A 249 3.08 16.55 -47.89
CA HIS A 249 4.37 16.63 -47.21
C HIS A 249 4.37 17.67 -46.10
N ARG A 250 3.77 18.85 -46.30
CA ARG A 250 3.62 19.86 -45.24
C ARG A 250 2.76 19.34 -44.09
N ALA A 251 1.64 18.68 -44.39
CA ALA A 251 0.80 18.06 -43.37
C ALA A 251 1.55 16.95 -42.62
N GLN A 252 2.31 16.10 -43.32
CA GLN A 252 3.18 15.09 -42.73
C GLN A 252 4.25 15.71 -41.82
N GLU A 253 4.92 16.78 -42.26
CA GLU A 253 5.89 17.50 -41.43
C GLU A 253 5.25 18.11 -40.17
N THR A 254 4.02 18.62 -40.26
CA THR A 254 3.30 19.11 -39.08
C THR A 254 2.92 17.98 -38.13
N LEU A 255 2.49 16.82 -38.66
CA LEU A 255 2.20 15.64 -37.86
C LEU A 255 3.47 15.10 -37.18
N ASP A 256 4.61 15.08 -37.88
CA ASP A 256 5.89 14.67 -37.33
C ASP A 256 6.37 15.63 -36.23
N LYS A 257 6.18 16.94 -36.41
CA LYS A 257 6.45 17.94 -35.36
C LYS A 257 5.55 17.74 -34.15
N MET A 258 4.24 17.57 -34.35
CA MET A 258 3.30 17.29 -33.26
C MET A 258 3.62 15.96 -32.57
N SER A 259 4.05 14.94 -33.31
CA SER A 259 4.47 13.64 -32.78
C SER A 259 5.70 13.80 -31.89
N LYS A 260 6.74 14.52 -32.36
CA LYS A 260 7.94 14.82 -31.56
C LYS A 260 7.63 15.65 -30.31
N GLU A 261 6.70 16.61 -30.41
CA GLU A 261 6.25 17.39 -29.26
C GLU A 261 5.51 16.51 -28.24
N MET A 262 4.64 15.60 -28.70
CA MET A 262 3.96 14.63 -27.84
C MET A 262 4.95 13.68 -27.16
N GLU A 263 5.96 13.20 -27.89
CA GLU A 263 7.06 12.40 -27.33
C GLU A 263 7.82 13.20 -26.25
N ALA A 264 8.20 14.45 -26.52
CA ALA A 264 8.85 15.30 -25.52
C ALA A 264 7.98 15.52 -24.26
N LYS A 265 6.66 15.70 -24.44
CA LYS A 265 5.71 15.84 -23.32
C LYS A 265 5.55 14.54 -22.53
N THR A 266 5.56 13.38 -23.19
CA THR A 266 5.50 12.08 -22.50
C THR A 266 6.77 11.81 -21.70
N GLU A 267 7.95 12.16 -22.22
CA GLU A 267 9.22 12.07 -21.47
C GLU A 267 9.26 13.05 -20.28
N GLU A 268 8.73 14.27 -20.44
CA GLU A 268 8.60 15.22 -19.34
C GLU A 268 7.61 14.71 -18.26
N LEU A 269 6.49 14.10 -18.67
CA LEU A 269 5.57 13.45 -17.73
C LEU A 269 6.22 12.29 -16.98
N LYS A 270 7.06 11.48 -17.65
CA LYS A 270 7.85 10.43 -16.98
C LYS A 270 8.80 11.01 -15.94
N ARG A 271 9.59 12.04 -16.28
CA ARG A 271 10.49 12.71 -15.32
C ARG A 271 9.74 13.27 -14.11
N ARG A 272 8.56 13.85 -14.33
CA ARG A 272 7.70 14.33 -13.25
C ARG A 272 7.15 13.19 -12.40
N ALA A 273 6.76 12.07 -13.01
CA ALA A 273 6.31 10.88 -12.29
C ALA A 273 7.42 10.29 -11.42
N ASP A 274 8.66 10.23 -11.93
CA ASP A 274 9.84 9.78 -11.17
C ASP A 274 10.12 10.70 -9.98
N THR A 275 10.04 12.02 -10.19
CA THR A 275 10.21 13.01 -9.12
C THR A 275 9.12 12.88 -8.06
N ILE A 276 7.86 12.68 -8.47
CA ILE A 276 6.74 12.44 -7.55
C ILE A 276 7.00 11.17 -6.74
N MET A 277 7.45 10.08 -7.37
CA MET A 277 7.76 8.83 -6.69
C MET A 277 8.90 9.00 -5.69
N GLU A 278 9.97 9.73 -6.04
CA GLU A 278 11.08 10.03 -5.14
C GLU A 278 10.61 10.88 -3.94
N LEU A 279 9.83 11.93 -4.18
CA LEU A 279 9.27 12.77 -3.12
C LEU A 279 8.31 11.99 -2.22
N THR A 280 7.50 11.10 -2.79
CA THR A 280 6.58 10.23 -2.03
C THR A 280 7.36 9.25 -1.14
N SER A 281 8.45 8.67 -1.65
CA SER A 281 9.34 7.82 -0.86
C SER A 281 9.99 8.61 0.28
N LYS A 282 10.50 9.81 0.01
CA LYS A 282 11.07 10.70 1.04
C LYS A 282 10.03 11.10 2.09
N LEU A 283 8.81 11.41 1.67
CA LEU A 283 7.70 11.72 2.58
C LEU A 283 7.42 10.53 3.50
N SER A 284 7.29 9.32 2.95
CA SER A 284 7.02 8.11 3.73
C SER A 284 8.12 7.82 4.76
N VAL A 285 9.39 8.00 4.41
CA VAL A 285 10.50 7.87 5.37
C VAL A 285 10.39 8.92 6.48
N ARG A 286 10.10 10.18 6.13
CA ARG A 286 9.95 11.26 7.12
C ARG A 286 8.74 11.06 8.03
N GLU A 287 7.64 10.51 7.51
CA GLU A 287 6.49 10.13 8.31
C GLU A 287 6.84 9.02 9.30
N ALA A 288 7.60 8.01 8.88
CA ALA A 288 8.08 6.94 9.76
C ALA A 288 9.06 7.45 10.83
N GLU A 289 9.99 8.34 10.48
CA GLU A 289 10.90 8.99 11.43
C GLU A 289 10.12 9.86 12.44
N LEU A 290 9.15 10.64 11.98
CA LEU A 290 8.27 11.42 12.84
C LEU A 290 7.47 10.54 13.79
N GLU A 291 6.92 9.43 13.32
CA GLU A 291 6.19 8.51 14.19
C GLU A 291 7.12 7.84 15.21
N GLY A 292 8.32 7.43 14.79
CA GLY A 292 9.35 6.91 15.71
C GLY A 292 9.73 7.92 16.80
N THR A 293 9.94 9.19 16.45
CA THR A 293 10.23 10.24 17.46
C THR A 293 9.03 10.54 18.37
N ARG A 294 7.79 10.39 17.88
CA ARG A 294 6.58 10.50 18.71
C ARG A 294 6.47 9.34 19.69
N GLU A 295 6.71 8.12 19.25
CA GLU A 295 6.72 6.91 20.08
C GLU A 295 7.79 7.02 21.18
N GLU A 296 9.01 7.44 20.83
CA GLU A 296 10.10 7.65 21.81
C GLU A 296 9.73 8.72 22.84
N ARG A 297 9.10 9.83 22.41
CA ARG A 297 8.61 10.88 23.32
C ARG A 297 7.47 10.38 24.21
N ASP A 298 6.54 9.61 23.68
CA ASP A 298 5.43 9.05 24.45
C ASP A 298 5.91 7.98 25.44
N GLN A 299 6.90 7.18 25.05
CA GLN A 299 7.59 6.25 25.93
C GLN A 299 8.29 7.00 27.08
N ALA A 300 9.09 8.03 26.79
CA ALA A 300 9.73 8.86 27.81
C ALA A 300 8.70 9.53 28.73
N ARG A 301 7.57 9.99 28.20
CA ARG A 301 6.46 10.56 28.97
C ARG A 301 5.81 9.51 29.89
N ASN A 302 5.64 8.28 29.41
CA ASN A 302 5.12 7.17 30.21
C ASN A 302 6.12 6.74 31.28
N ASP A 303 7.42 6.77 30.99
CA ASP A 303 8.49 6.47 31.93
C ASP A 303 8.61 7.56 33.01
N LEU A 304 8.41 8.84 32.67
CA LEU A 304 8.29 9.94 33.64
C LEU A 304 7.05 9.78 34.54
N LYS A 305 5.90 9.41 33.96
CA LYS A 305 4.68 9.11 34.74
C LYS A 305 4.88 7.90 35.65
N THR A 306 5.61 6.89 35.18
CA THR A 306 5.88 5.65 35.90
C THR A 306 7.03 5.79 36.91
N GLY A 307 7.98 6.69 36.66
CA GLY A 307 9.02 7.10 37.59
C GLY A 307 8.48 7.94 38.75
N ASN A 308 7.35 8.62 38.54
CA ASN A 308 6.57 9.27 39.59
C ASN A 308 5.52 8.35 40.25
N CYS A 309 5.33 7.13 39.76
CA CYS A 309 4.50 6.14 40.45
C CYS A 309 5.23 5.72 41.73
N SER A 310 4.55 5.75 42.87
CA SER A 310 5.14 5.26 44.11
C SER A 310 5.60 3.81 43.92
N LYS A 311 6.60 3.37 44.69
CA LYS A 311 7.07 1.98 44.69
C LYS A 311 5.91 0.98 44.80
N ASP A 312 4.83 1.36 45.48
CA ASP A 312 3.61 0.56 45.65
C ASP A 312 2.77 0.47 44.37
N GLU A 313 2.69 1.53 43.57
CA GLU A 313 2.03 1.50 42.26
C GLU A 313 2.78 0.65 41.25
N LEU A 314 4.12 0.65 41.29
CA LEU A 314 4.95 -0.24 40.49
C LEU A 314 4.75 -1.72 40.88
N ILE A 315 4.72 -2.00 42.19
CA ILE A 315 4.45 -3.35 42.70
C ILE A 315 3.04 -3.81 42.30
N ARG A 316 2.03 -2.94 42.41
CA ARG A 316 0.65 -3.25 41.99
C ARG A 316 0.57 -3.56 40.50
N LYS A 317 1.19 -2.74 39.64
CA LYS A 317 1.25 -3.01 38.18
C LYS A 317 1.98 -4.32 37.88
N ALA A 318 3.07 -4.62 38.58
CA ALA A 318 3.79 -5.88 38.42
C ALA A 318 2.94 -7.09 38.84
N TRP A 319 2.13 -6.97 39.91
CA TRP A 319 1.17 -8.00 40.32
C TRP A 319 0.06 -8.16 39.28
N GLU A 320 -0.52 -7.07 38.77
CA GLU A 320 -1.54 -7.12 37.70
C GLU A 320 -1.02 -7.82 36.44
N VAL A 321 0.22 -7.54 36.04
CA VAL A 321 0.85 -8.21 34.87
C VAL A 321 1.04 -9.70 35.15
N ARG A 322 1.57 -10.07 36.33
CA ARG A 322 1.73 -11.46 36.73
C ARG A 322 0.38 -12.18 36.75
N ASP A 323 -0.62 -11.60 37.38
CA ASP A 323 -1.93 -12.21 37.55
C ASP A 323 -2.65 -12.35 36.21
N SER A 324 -2.53 -11.36 35.31
CA SER A 324 -2.99 -11.46 33.93
C SER A 324 -2.29 -12.56 33.15
N ALA A 325 -0.98 -12.73 33.33
CA ALA A 325 -0.21 -13.80 32.70
C ALA A 325 -0.61 -15.19 33.24
N VAL A 326 -0.81 -15.31 34.56
CA VAL A 326 -1.31 -16.53 35.20
C VAL A 326 -2.72 -16.87 34.70
N ALA A 327 -3.61 -15.89 34.58
CA ALA A 327 -4.95 -16.08 34.03
C ALA A 327 -4.92 -16.59 32.58
N ARG A 328 -4.08 -15.98 31.72
CA ARG A 328 -3.88 -16.47 30.34
C ARG A 328 -3.32 -17.89 30.32
N LYS A 329 -2.32 -18.21 31.15
CA LYS A 329 -1.76 -19.56 31.25
C LYS A 329 -2.85 -20.56 31.65
N ASN A 330 -3.61 -20.28 32.70
CA ASN A 330 -4.69 -21.16 33.16
C ASN A 330 -5.76 -21.34 32.07
N ALA A 331 -6.16 -20.27 31.37
CA ALA A 331 -7.09 -20.35 30.25
C ALA A 331 -6.58 -21.28 29.15
N THR A 332 -5.30 -21.13 28.73
CA THR A 332 -4.71 -22.02 27.72
C THR A 332 -4.59 -23.47 28.19
N GLN A 333 -4.33 -23.70 29.48
CA GLN A 333 -4.30 -25.06 30.05
C GLN A 333 -5.69 -25.71 30.07
N VAL A 334 -6.73 -24.93 30.37
CA VAL A 334 -8.12 -25.40 30.31
C VAL A 334 -8.51 -25.75 28.88
N GLU A 335 -8.20 -24.89 27.90
CA GLU A 335 -8.47 -25.18 26.49
C GLU A 335 -7.70 -26.42 25.99
N LEU A 336 -6.43 -26.58 26.39
CA LEU A 336 -5.64 -27.77 26.07
C LEU A 336 -6.28 -29.05 26.65
N ALA A 337 -6.77 -28.99 27.89
CA ALA A 337 -7.47 -30.12 28.51
C ALA A 337 -8.77 -30.46 27.76
N LYS A 338 -9.54 -29.46 27.32
CA LYS A 338 -10.74 -29.66 26.49
C LYS A 338 -10.38 -30.33 25.16
N SER A 339 -9.42 -29.80 24.41
CA SER A 339 -9.00 -30.41 23.14
C SER A 339 -8.50 -31.85 23.31
N ARG A 340 -7.83 -32.16 24.43
CA ARG A 340 -7.44 -33.54 24.75
C ARG A 340 -8.64 -34.44 24.98
N ILE A 341 -9.67 -33.96 25.68
CA ILE A 341 -10.94 -34.69 25.87
C ILE A 341 -11.61 -34.92 24.52
N ASP A 342 -11.68 -33.91 23.65
CA ASP A 342 -12.29 -34.02 22.33
C ASP A 342 -11.59 -35.08 21.46
N VAL A 343 -10.25 -35.12 21.48
CA VAL A 343 -9.47 -36.16 20.79
C VAL A 343 -9.73 -37.54 21.37
N MET A 344 -9.80 -37.68 22.70
CA MET A 344 -10.12 -38.96 23.34
C MET A 344 -11.53 -39.43 22.96
N GLN A 345 -12.50 -38.51 22.89
CA GLN A 345 -13.87 -38.82 22.48
C GLN A 345 -13.95 -39.21 20.99
N ALA A 346 -13.27 -38.48 20.11
CA ALA A 346 -13.21 -38.80 18.69
C ALA A 346 -12.54 -40.18 18.45
N ASN A 347 -11.48 -40.49 19.18
CA ASN A 347 -10.85 -41.82 19.14
C ASN A 347 -11.79 -42.92 19.62
N SER A 348 -12.57 -42.68 20.68
CA SER A 348 -13.59 -43.63 21.16
C SER A 348 -14.65 -43.90 20.09
N GLN A 349 -15.17 -42.84 19.46
CA GLN A 349 -16.14 -42.95 18.37
C GLN A 349 -15.57 -43.71 17.16
N LEU A 350 -14.31 -43.46 16.81
CA LEU A 350 -13.63 -44.17 15.74
C LEU A 350 -13.49 -45.67 16.05
N MET A 351 -13.10 -46.02 17.28
CA MET A 351 -13.00 -47.41 17.71
C MET A 351 -14.36 -48.12 17.65
N GLU A 352 -15.43 -47.47 18.08
CA GLU A 352 -16.80 -47.98 17.97
C GLU A 352 -17.21 -48.20 16.51
N ALA A 353 -16.90 -47.25 15.61
CA ALA A 353 -17.20 -47.37 14.19
C ALA A 353 -16.41 -48.50 13.51
N ILE A 354 -15.13 -48.67 13.87
CA ILE A 354 -14.31 -49.79 13.40
C ILE A 354 -14.91 -51.12 13.87
N GLN A 355 -15.29 -51.21 15.15
CA GLN A 355 -15.90 -52.41 15.72
C GLN A 355 -17.21 -52.77 14.99
N GLN A 356 -18.10 -51.81 14.76
CA GLN A 356 -19.33 -52.01 13.97
C GLN A 356 -19.03 -52.46 12.54
N LYS A 357 -18.00 -51.89 11.89
CA LYS A 357 -17.59 -52.29 10.55
C LYS A 357 -17.08 -53.74 10.53
N ILE A 358 -16.31 -54.16 11.52
CA ILE A 358 -15.82 -55.54 11.66
C ILE A 358 -17.01 -56.48 11.82
N GLU A 359 -17.96 -56.15 12.70
CA GLU A 359 -19.17 -56.97 12.92
C GLU A 359 -20.01 -57.13 11.65
N LEU A 360 -20.21 -56.05 10.88
CA LEU A 360 -20.91 -56.12 9.60
C LEU A 360 -20.15 -56.95 8.55
N SER A 361 -18.81 -56.85 8.52
CA SER A 361 -17.98 -57.69 7.65
C SER A 361 -18.15 -59.17 7.96
N GLN A 362 -18.11 -59.53 9.26
CA GLN A 362 -18.33 -60.90 9.72
C GLN A 362 -19.74 -61.41 9.36
N GLN A 363 -20.77 -60.57 9.53
CA GLN A 363 -22.13 -60.92 9.12
C GLN A 363 -22.25 -61.14 7.60
N LEU A 364 -21.51 -60.35 6.80
CA LEU A 364 -21.50 -60.47 5.35
C LEU A 364 -20.77 -61.74 4.89
N GLU A 365 -19.64 -62.07 5.52
CA GLU A 365 -18.93 -63.35 5.31
C GLU A 365 -19.82 -64.54 5.67
N GLN A 366 -20.53 -64.47 6.80
CA GLN A 366 -21.50 -65.52 7.18
C GLN A 366 -22.61 -65.65 6.13
N TRP A 367 -23.18 -64.53 5.66
CA TRP A 367 -24.20 -64.56 4.62
C TRP A 367 -23.67 -65.12 3.30
N GLN A 368 -22.43 -64.82 2.93
CA GLN A 368 -21.77 -65.40 1.75
C GLN A 368 -21.64 -66.92 1.89
N MET A 369 -21.20 -67.42 3.05
CA MET A 369 -21.11 -68.85 3.33
C MET A 369 -22.48 -69.53 3.23
N ASP A 370 -23.52 -68.92 3.79
CA ASP A 370 -24.89 -69.45 3.75
C ASP A 370 -25.43 -69.52 2.31
N VAL A 371 -25.21 -68.48 1.50
CA VAL A 371 -25.59 -68.46 0.08
C VAL A 371 -24.84 -69.52 -0.72
N GLN A 372 -23.54 -69.68 -0.47
CA GLN A 372 -22.72 -70.69 -1.15
C GLN A 372 -23.17 -72.10 -0.78
N ALA A 373 -23.49 -72.35 0.50
CA ALA A 373 -24.08 -73.62 0.93
C ALA A 373 -25.43 -73.90 0.27
N LEU A 374 -26.30 -72.88 0.10
CA LEU A 374 -27.57 -73.03 -0.62
C LEU A 374 -27.36 -73.33 -2.11
N LEU A 375 -26.36 -72.72 -2.75
CA LEU A 375 -26.01 -73.01 -4.14
C LEU A 375 -25.47 -74.45 -4.29
N ASP A 376 -24.59 -74.88 -3.40
CA ASP A 376 -24.05 -76.24 -3.38
C ASP A 376 -25.17 -77.27 -3.14
N GLU A 377 -26.12 -76.97 -2.27
CA GLU A 377 -27.30 -77.79 -2.01
C GLU A 377 -28.22 -77.86 -3.25
N GLN A 378 -28.47 -76.73 -3.92
CA GLN A 378 -29.22 -76.70 -5.18
C GLN A 378 -28.52 -77.51 -6.29
N MET A 379 -27.20 -77.39 -6.42
CA MET A 379 -26.41 -78.14 -7.40
C MET A 379 -26.45 -79.63 -7.09
N ARG A 380 -26.29 -80.02 -5.81
CA ARG A 380 -26.40 -81.42 -5.37
C ARG A 380 -27.78 -82.00 -5.64
N ARG A 381 -28.86 -81.25 -5.40
CA ARG A 381 -30.24 -81.67 -5.72
C ARG A 381 -30.45 -81.85 -7.23
N LYS A 382 -29.92 -80.95 -8.05
CA LYS A 382 -29.98 -81.07 -9.53
C LYS A 382 -29.20 -82.29 -10.04
N LEU A 383 -28.05 -82.60 -9.44
CA LEU A 383 -27.25 -83.78 -9.79
C LEU A 383 -27.86 -85.09 -9.27
N ALA A 384 -28.53 -85.06 -8.11
CA ALA A 384 -29.16 -86.23 -7.51
C ALA A 384 -30.50 -86.62 -8.17
N ASN A 385 -31.11 -85.74 -8.98
CA ASN A 385 -32.37 -86.03 -9.67
C ASN A 385 -32.27 -85.73 -11.18
N PRO A 386 -31.60 -86.60 -11.98
CA PRO A 386 -31.39 -86.36 -13.41
C PRO A 386 -32.61 -86.60 -14.30
N GLU A 387 -33.72 -87.14 -13.77
CA GLU A 387 -34.92 -87.46 -14.53
C GLU A 387 -36.19 -86.90 -13.86
N GLN A 388 -36.53 -85.64 -14.16
CA GLN A 388 -37.92 -85.22 -14.38
C GLN A 388 -37.99 -83.77 -14.91
N PRO A 389 -38.62 -83.52 -16.09
CA PRO A 389 -39.03 -82.20 -16.48
C PRO A 389 -40.34 -81.88 -15.75
N VAL A 390 -40.37 -80.87 -14.89
CA VAL A 390 -41.61 -80.40 -14.29
C VAL A 390 -41.81 -78.93 -14.59
N SER A 391 -42.68 -78.71 -15.56
CA SER A 391 -43.42 -77.47 -15.79
C SER A 391 -44.35 -77.18 -14.60
N GLY A 392 -44.48 -75.91 -14.22
CA GLY A 392 -45.71 -75.38 -13.61
C GLY A 392 -45.73 -75.14 -12.09
N GLN A 393 -45.73 -73.84 -11.76
CA GLN A 393 -46.43 -73.15 -10.65
C GLN A 393 -46.28 -73.66 -9.20
N ASN A 394 -45.78 -72.78 -8.33
CA ASN A 394 -46.46 -72.43 -7.09
C ASN A 394 -46.11 -70.99 -6.68
N THR A 395 -47.16 -70.23 -6.42
CA THR A 395 -47.15 -68.86 -5.88
C THR A 395 -46.58 -68.81 -4.46
N PRO A 396 -46.27 -67.60 -3.96
CA PRO A 396 -46.75 -67.28 -2.62
C PRO A 396 -47.56 -65.99 -2.63
N SER A 397 -48.79 -66.13 -2.14
CA SER A 397 -49.64 -65.06 -1.69
C SER A 397 -49.03 -64.35 -0.46
N SER A 398 -49.29 -63.04 -0.42
CA SER A 398 -49.05 -62.03 0.60
C SER A 398 -49.00 -62.49 2.07
N ALA A 399 -48.04 -61.92 2.82
CA ALA A 399 -48.24 -61.53 4.21
C ALA A 399 -47.43 -60.25 4.52
N GLU A 400 -48.16 -59.14 4.63
CA GLU A 400 -47.71 -57.87 5.20
C GLU A 400 -47.09 -58.04 6.59
N LYS A 401 -46.03 -57.27 6.91
CA LYS A 401 -45.98 -56.40 8.12
C LYS A 401 -44.74 -55.49 8.15
N LYS A 402 -45.02 -54.20 7.96
CA LYS A 402 -44.45 -53.00 8.61
C LYS A 402 -42.92 -52.92 8.80
N ARG A 403 -42.26 -52.18 7.90
CA ARG A 403 -41.04 -51.42 8.23
C ARG A 403 -41.43 -49.98 8.61
N PRO A 404 -41.04 -49.47 9.80
CA PRO A 404 -41.19 -48.05 10.07
C PRO A 404 -40.11 -47.29 9.30
N SER A 405 -40.56 -46.39 8.43
CA SER A 405 -39.76 -45.34 7.81
C SER A 405 -39.15 -44.43 8.90
N ARG A 406 -37.81 -44.35 8.96
CA ARG A 406 -37.11 -43.20 9.52
C ARG A 406 -35.94 -42.80 8.62
N ARG A 407 -36.26 -41.87 7.73
CA ARG A 407 -35.48 -40.71 7.26
C ARG A 407 -33.98 -40.77 7.55
N LEU A 408 -33.21 -41.07 6.51
CA LEU A 408 -31.82 -40.65 6.34
C LEU A 408 -31.82 -39.54 5.28
N PHE A 409 -30.85 -38.62 5.42
CA PHE A 409 -30.54 -37.44 4.61
C PHE A 409 -31.08 -36.10 5.11
N GLY A 410 -30.18 -35.40 5.79
CA GLY A 410 -30.22 -33.97 6.03
C GLY A 410 -29.15 -33.61 7.04
N LEU A 411 -27.90 -33.40 6.59
CA LEU A 411 -26.83 -32.65 7.28
C LEU A 411 -25.58 -32.60 6.39
N PHE A 412 -25.69 -31.90 5.27
CA PHE A 412 -24.56 -31.18 4.67
C PHE A 412 -25.00 -29.72 4.60
N GLN A 413 -24.72 -28.99 5.67
CA GLN A 413 -24.61 -27.54 5.62
C GLN A 413 -23.57 -27.14 6.65
N ARG A 414 -22.41 -26.72 6.14
CA ARG A 414 -21.52 -25.80 6.82
C ARG A 414 -20.98 -24.84 5.79
#